data_AF-A0A8I2YJ55-F1
#
_entry.id   AF-A0A8I2YJ55-F1
#
_cell.length_a   1.000
_cell.length_b   1.000
_cell.length_c   1.000
_cell.angle_alpha   90.00
_cell.angle_beta   90.00
_cell.angle_gamma   90.00
#
_symmetry.space_group_name_H-M   'P 1'
#
loop_
_entity.id
_entity.type
_entity.pdbx_description
1 polymer ?
#
loop_
_entity_poly.entity_id
_entity_poly.type
_entity_poly.pdbx_seq_one_letter_code
_entity_poly.pdbx_strand_id
1 'polypeptide(L)'
;MTSGDQGLPEESAADLASWKWLHRLIKMFGKHGMSSEESSVENGVENVLRVKQMNWQRNIDRKLDIIDRECILDCDIFVPQGSKPLSRKRAHDNPATSRKQVTGLPVALYNSPWFLQLTERQAEALQPSEEVFVWKKIAVAA
;
A
#
# COMPACT_ATOMS: atom_id res chain seq x y z
N MET A 1 -23.51 6.39 43.11
CA MET A 1 -23.62 6.87 41.72
C MET A 1 -22.45 6.27 40.97
N THR A 2 -22.77 5.36 40.06
CA THR A 2 -21.88 4.44 39.34
C THR A 2 -20.94 5.16 38.39
N SER A 3 -19.74 4.60 38.26
CA SER A 3 -18.65 4.98 37.37
C SER A 3 -19.10 5.31 35.95
N GLY A 4 -18.65 6.46 35.45
CA GLY A 4 -18.60 6.75 34.01
C GLY A 4 -17.27 6.27 33.46
N ASP A 5 -17.14 4.96 33.24
CA ASP A 5 -16.12 4.40 32.38
C ASP A 5 -16.52 4.72 30.94
N GLN A 6 -16.06 5.87 30.44
CA GLN A 6 -16.15 6.18 29.01
C GLN A 6 -15.03 5.42 28.30
N GLY A 7 -15.30 4.15 28.02
CA GLY A 7 -14.51 3.40 27.05
C GLY A 7 -14.46 4.20 25.75
N LEU A 8 -13.25 4.42 25.21
CA LEU A 8 -13.10 4.92 23.84
C LEU A 8 -14.02 4.11 22.94
N PRO A 9 -14.78 4.73 22.02
CA PRO A 9 -15.65 3.98 21.13
C PRO A 9 -14.78 2.95 20.40
N GLU A 10 -15.15 1.66 20.51
CA GLU A 10 -14.45 0.51 19.91
C GLU A 10 -14.05 0.76 18.43
N GLU A 11 -14.85 1.54 17.70
CA GLU A 11 -14.56 2.00 16.35
C GLU A 11 -13.23 2.78 16.23
N SER A 12 -12.94 3.68 17.16
CA SER A 12 -11.70 4.47 17.15
C SER A 12 -10.45 3.61 17.40
N ALA A 13 -10.57 2.56 18.22
CA ALA A 13 -9.48 1.63 18.51
C ALA A 13 -9.23 0.68 17.32
N ALA A 14 -10.31 0.20 16.68
CA ALA A 14 -10.24 -0.64 15.49
C ALA A 14 -9.67 0.13 14.28
N ASP A 15 -10.05 1.39 14.12
CA ASP A 15 -9.54 2.30 13.10
C ASP A 15 -8.04 2.58 13.30
N LEU A 16 -7.64 3.00 14.51
CA LEU A 16 -6.22 3.21 14.85
C LEU A 16 -5.37 1.97 14.59
N ALA A 17 -5.88 0.78 14.93
CA ALA A 17 -5.18 -0.47 14.66
C ALA A 17 -5.02 -0.75 13.16
N SER A 18 -5.99 -0.35 12.33
CA SER A 18 -5.92 -0.48 10.88
C SER A 18 -4.89 0.47 10.28
N TRP A 19 -4.86 1.73 10.73
CA TRP A 19 -3.85 2.70 10.34
C TRP A 19 -2.43 2.30 10.75
N LYS A 20 -2.24 1.81 11.97
CA LYS A 20 -0.93 1.27 12.42
C LYS A 20 -0.48 0.10 11.54
N TRP A 21 -1.41 -0.77 11.14
CA TRP A 21 -1.10 -1.90 10.24
C TRP A 21 -0.73 -1.41 8.83
N LEU A 22 -1.47 -0.44 8.26
CA LEU A 22 -1.16 0.17 6.97
C LEU A 22 0.21 0.85 6.98
N HIS A 23 0.51 1.59 8.05
CA HIS A 23 1.81 2.22 8.23
C HIS A 23 2.94 1.19 8.29
N ARG A 24 2.76 0.08 9.04
CA ARG A 24 3.73 -1.03 9.07
C ARG A 24 3.94 -1.64 7.68
N LEU A 25 2.85 -1.90 6.94
CA LEU A 25 2.91 -2.42 5.57
C LEU A 25 3.77 -1.53 4.66
N ILE A 26 3.51 -0.22 4.68
CA ILE A 26 4.28 0.75 3.87
C ILE A 26 5.73 0.82 4.32
N LYS A 27 5.99 0.84 5.63
CA LYS A 27 7.35 0.88 6.18
C LYS A 27 8.16 -0.34 5.76
N MET A 28 7.55 -1.52 5.74
CA MET A 28 8.21 -2.76 5.30
C MET A 28 8.57 -2.73 3.81
N PHE A 29 7.66 -2.28 2.94
CA PHE A 29 8.00 -2.11 1.53
C PHE A 29 9.04 -1.00 1.29
N GLY A 30 9.04 0.02 2.16
CA GLY A 30 9.99 1.13 2.12
C GLY A 30 9.96 1.88 0.78
N LYS A 31 11.04 2.61 0.49
CA LYS A 31 11.15 3.40 -0.75
C LYS A 31 11.08 2.56 -2.02
N HIS A 32 11.62 1.35 -1.97
CA HIS A 32 11.83 0.50 -3.15
C HIS A 32 10.62 -0.36 -3.49
N GLY A 33 9.81 -0.72 -2.50
CA GLY A 33 8.56 -1.46 -2.68
C GLY A 33 7.32 -0.59 -2.89
N MET A 34 7.50 0.72 -3.05
CA MET A 34 6.43 1.63 -3.44
C MET A 34 6.65 2.02 -4.91
N SER A 35 5.65 1.79 -5.75
CA SER A 35 5.68 2.22 -7.15
C SER A 35 5.44 3.72 -7.22
N SER A 36 6.51 4.50 -7.34
CA SER A 36 6.47 5.93 -7.67
C SER A 36 6.72 6.18 -9.16
N GLU A 37 6.86 5.12 -9.95
CA GLU A 37 6.87 5.26 -11.40
C GLU A 37 5.43 5.37 -11.87
N GLU A 38 5.07 6.57 -12.31
CA GLU A 38 3.75 6.88 -12.81
C GLU A 38 3.89 7.27 -14.29
N SER A 39 3.02 6.74 -15.14
CA SER A 39 2.85 7.31 -16.48
C SER A 39 1.67 8.28 -16.44
N SER A 40 1.91 9.54 -16.81
CA SER A 40 0.84 10.50 -17.01
C SER A 40 0.13 10.20 -18.33
N VAL A 41 -1.21 10.20 -18.30
CA VAL A 41 -2.02 10.30 -19.51
C VAL A 41 -2.76 11.63 -19.43
N GLU A 42 -2.28 12.62 -20.16
CA GLU A 42 -2.99 13.88 -20.38
C GLU A 42 -4.06 13.65 -21.45
N ASN A 43 -5.27 13.28 -21.04
CA ASN A 43 -6.37 13.10 -21.99
C ASN A 43 -7.23 14.36 -22.15
N GLY A 44 -6.63 15.56 -22.01
CA GLY A 44 -7.28 16.87 -22.14
C GLY A 44 -8.35 17.22 -21.09
N VAL A 45 -8.86 16.23 -20.34
CA VAL A 45 -9.99 16.35 -19.39
C VAL A 45 -9.58 16.05 -17.95
N GLU A 46 -8.65 15.11 -17.72
CA GLU A 46 -8.21 14.76 -16.37
C GLU A 46 -6.75 14.28 -16.39
N ASN A 47 -5.96 14.72 -15.41
CA ASN A 47 -4.59 14.24 -15.19
C ASN A 47 -4.64 13.03 -14.25
N VAL A 48 -4.57 11.83 -14.81
CA VAL A 48 -4.55 10.58 -14.03
C VAL A 48 -3.16 9.96 -14.06
N LEU A 49 -2.64 9.63 -12.88
CA LEU A 49 -1.37 8.94 -12.72
C LEU A 49 -1.62 7.44 -12.79
N ARG A 50 -1.09 6.76 -13.81
CA ARG A 50 -1.14 5.29 -13.87
C ARG A 50 0.07 4.71 -13.16
N VAL A 51 -0.18 4.00 -12.07
CA VAL A 51 0.86 3.35 -11.25
C VAL A 51 1.37 2.11 -11.96
N LYS A 52 2.69 2.01 -12.18
CA LYS A 52 3.28 0.81 -12.81
C LYS A 52 3.16 -0.43 -11.92
N GLN A 53 2.97 -1.59 -12.56
CA GLN A 53 2.80 -2.89 -11.90
C GLN A 53 4.11 -3.44 -11.34
N MET A 54 4.10 -3.88 -10.07
CA MET A 54 5.20 -4.59 -9.42
C MET A 54 4.85 -6.08 -9.32
N ASN A 55 5.20 -6.86 -10.34
CA ASN A 55 4.78 -8.28 -10.43
C ASN A 55 5.25 -9.14 -9.24
N TRP A 56 6.35 -8.77 -8.61
CA TRP A 56 6.91 -9.43 -7.44
C TRP A 56 6.18 -9.09 -6.14
N GLN A 57 5.47 -7.96 -6.11
CA GLN A 57 4.78 -7.45 -4.93
C GLN A 57 3.39 -8.05 -4.84
N ARG A 58 3.00 -8.52 -3.65
CA ARG A 58 1.63 -8.93 -3.41
C ARG A 58 0.68 -7.76 -3.62
N ASN A 59 -0.48 -7.99 -4.25
CA ASN A 59 -1.42 -6.91 -4.52
C ASN A 59 -1.83 -6.18 -3.22
N ILE A 60 -1.48 -4.90 -3.16
CA ILE A 60 -1.83 -3.97 -2.09
C ILE A 60 -2.67 -2.80 -2.59
N ASP A 61 -3.19 -2.86 -3.82
CA ASP A 61 -3.87 -1.73 -4.48
C ASP A 61 -5.00 -1.20 -3.61
N ARG A 62 -5.87 -2.09 -3.13
CA ARG A 62 -6.97 -1.72 -2.23
C ARG A 62 -6.50 -1.00 -0.94
N LYS A 63 -5.30 -1.31 -0.42
CA LYS A 63 -4.76 -0.69 0.80
C LYS A 63 -4.26 0.71 0.49
N LEU A 64 -3.63 0.88 -0.66
CA LEU A 64 -3.19 2.18 -1.13
C LEU A 64 -4.37 3.07 -1.55
N ASP A 65 -5.42 2.49 -2.14
CA ASP A 65 -6.63 3.22 -2.50
C ASP A 65 -7.35 3.78 -1.27
N ILE A 66 -7.34 3.05 -0.14
CA ILE A 66 -7.84 3.57 1.14
C ILE A 66 -7.06 4.82 1.54
N ILE A 67 -5.73 4.74 1.53
CA ILE A 67 -4.86 5.86 1.91
C ILE A 67 -5.05 7.05 0.96
N ASP A 68 -5.10 6.81 -0.35
CA ASP A 68 -5.28 7.87 -1.34
C ASP A 68 -6.65 8.58 -1.16
N ARG A 69 -7.72 7.83 -0.83
CA ARG A 69 -9.05 8.41 -0.58
C ARG A 69 -9.05 9.33 0.64
N GLU A 70 -8.49 8.87 1.75
CA GLU A 70 -8.41 9.65 2.98
C GLU A 70 -7.54 10.90 2.77
N CYS A 71 -6.45 10.79 2.02
CA CYS A 71 -5.64 11.95 1.62
C CYS A 71 -6.41 12.99 0.77
N ILE A 72 -7.41 12.58 0.01
CA ILE A 72 -8.25 13.48 -0.79
C ILE A 72 -9.33 14.13 0.09
N LEU A 73 -9.94 13.36 1.01
CA LEU A 73 -10.96 13.85 1.93
C LEU A 73 -10.38 14.86 2.93
N ASP A 74 -9.24 14.52 3.54
CA ASP A 74 -8.54 15.34 4.55
C ASP A 74 -7.53 16.31 3.92
N CYS A 75 -7.81 16.80 2.70
CA CYS A 75 -6.90 17.66 1.95
C CYS A 75 -6.55 18.99 2.66
N ASP A 76 -7.32 19.38 3.68
CA ASP A 76 -7.12 20.55 4.54
C ASP A 76 -6.08 20.31 5.65
N ILE A 77 -5.83 19.06 6.03
CA ILE A 77 -4.75 18.67 6.95
C ILE A 77 -3.39 18.70 6.23
N PHE A 78 -3.37 18.47 4.92
CA PHE A 78 -2.15 18.50 4.13
C PHE A 78 -1.72 19.93 3.80
N VAL A 79 -0.41 20.17 3.83
CA VAL A 79 0.14 21.49 3.53
C VAL A 79 -0.27 21.89 2.09
N PRO A 80 -0.84 23.08 1.87
CA PRO A 80 -1.27 23.52 0.54
C PRO A 80 -0.11 23.75 -0.44
N GLN A 81 1.14 23.68 0.04
CA GLN A 81 2.34 23.79 -0.75
C GLN A 81 2.71 22.44 -1.36
N GLY A 82 2.50 22.31 -2.67
CA GLY A 82 2.86 21.13 -3.44
C GLY A 82 1.83 20.83 -4.53
N SER A 83 2.06 19.76 -5.27
CA SER A 83 1.07 19.23 -6.21
C SER A 83 -0.14 18.74 -5.43
N LYS A 84 -1.34 19.14 -5.85
CA LYS A 84 -2.58 18.56 -5.31
C LYS A 84 -2.54 17.03 -5.45
N PRO A 85 -3.12 16.27 -4.51
CA PRO A 85 -3.28 14.83 -4.67
C PRO A 85 -3.99 14.55 -6.02
N LEU A 86 -3.29 13.87 -6.92
CA LEU A 86 -3.84 13.43 -8.20
C LEU A 86 -4.40 12.02 -8.05
N SER A 87 -5.47 11.75 -8.79
CA SER A 87 -6.05 10.40 -8.84
C SER A 87 -5.02 9.42 -9.39
N ARG A 88 -4.81 8.34 -8.64
CA ARG A 88 -3.92 7.23 -9.02
C ARG A 88 -4.75 6.06 -9.51
N LYS A 89 -4.53 5.65 -10.76
CA LYS A 89 -5.15 4.46 -11.34
C LYS A 89 -4.20 3.27 -11.19
N ARG A 90 -4.63 2.27 -10.42
CA ARG A 90 -4.01 0.96 -10.29
C ARG A 90 -4.84 -0.04 -11.07
N ALA A 91 -4.32 -0.52 -12.20
CA ALA A 91 -5.03 -1.44 -13.07
C ALA A 91 -4.08 -2.52 -13.61
N HIS A 92 -4.59 -3.73 -13.85
CA HIS A 92 -3.80 -4.87 -14.32
C HIS A 92 -3.16 -4.63 -15.69
N ASP A 93 -3.76 -3.78 -16.53
CA ASP A 93 -3.24 -3.38 -17.84
C ASP A 93 -2.17 -2.27 -17.76
N ASN A 94 -1.85 -1.78 -16.56
CA ASN A 94 -0.77 -0.80 -16.40
C ASN A 94 0.60 -1.43 -16.73
N PRO A 95 1.53 -0.66 -17.33
CA PRO A 95 2.85 -1.16 -17.67
C PRO A 95 3.62 -1.62 -16.43
N ALA A 96 4.48 -2.62 -16.60
CA ALA A 96 5.34 -3.11 -15.53
C ALA A 96 6.40 -2.07 -15.12
N THR A 97 6.75 -2.08 -13.84
CA THR A 97 7.84 -1.28 -13.28
C THR A 97 9.19 -1.70 -13.87
N SER A 98 10.12 -0.75 -13.96
CA SER A 98 11.54 -1.06 -14.21
C SER A 98 12.30 -1.41 -12.93
N ARG A 99 11.68 -1.23 -11.76
CA ARG A 99 12.30 -1.44 -10.46
C ARG A 99 12.53 -2.92 -10.18
N LYS A 100 13.70 -3.20 -9.61
CA LYS A 100 14.06 -4.52 -9.10
C LYS A 100 13.21 -4.88 -7.88
N GLN A 101 13.04 -6.17 -7.68
CA GLN A 101 12.40 -6.70 -6.48
C GLN A 101 13.17 -6.31 -5.21
N VAL A 102 12.44 -6.07 -4.13
CA VAL A 102 13.01 -5.77 -2.81
C VAL A 102 13.41 -7.08 -2.15
N THR A 103 14.58 -7.12 -1.52
CA THR A 103 15.08 -8.25 -0.73
C THR A 103 14.78 -8.03 0.75
N GLY A 104 14.86 -9.09 1.58
CA GLY A 104 14.66 -8.98 3.02
C GLY A 104 13.19 -8.89 3.46
N LEU A 105 12.22 -8.97 2.55
CA LEU A 105 10.81 -8.91 2.94
C LEU A 105 10.33 -10.25 3.52
N PRO A 106 9.35 -10.22 4.43
CA PRO A 106 8.56 -11.39 4.77
C PRO A 106 7.99 -12.06 3.52
N VAL A 107 8.01 -13.39 3.48
CA VAL A 107 7.49 -14.17 2.34
C VAL A 107 6.06 -13.77 1.98
N ALA A 108 5.25 -13.44 2.98
CA ALA A 108 3.86 -13.03 2.82
C ALA A 108 3.66 -11.74 2.02
N LEU A 109 4.69 -10.90 1.85
CA LEU A 109 4.65 -9.68 1.05
C LEU A 109 4.97 -9.89 -0.43
N TYR A 110 5.59 -11.02 -0.80
CA TYR A 110 5.79 -11.36 -2.20
C TYR A 110 4.48 -11.88 -2.82
N ASN A 111 4.31 -11.61 -4.11
CA ASN A 111 3.27 -12.22 -4.91
C ASN A 111 3.51 -13.73 -5.00
N SER A 112 2.60 -14.54 -4.47
CA SER A 112 2.81 -15.99 -4.36
C SER A 112 2.97 -16.69 -5.72
N PRO A 113 2.13 -16.43 -6.75
CA PRO A 113 2.37 -16.95 -8.09
C PRO A 113 3.76 -16.62 -8.66
N TRP A 114 4.21 -15.37 -8.50
CA TRP A 114 5.54 -14.95 -8.95
C TRP A 114 6.65 -15.63 -8.15
N PHE A 115 6.52 -15.71 -6.83
CA PHE A 115 7.52 -16.30 -5.94
C PHE A 115 7.72 -17.79 -6.21
N LEU A 116 6.63 -18.52 -6.50
CA LEU A 116 6.68 -19.95 -6.83
C LEU A 116 7.34 -20.26 -8.19
N GLN A 117 7.48 -19.27 -9.07
CA GLN A 117 8.18 -19.42 -10.35
C GLN A 117 9.69 -19.23 -10.23
N LEU A 118 10.19 -18.79 -9.07
CA LEU A 118 11.60 -18.58 -8.84
C LEU A 118 12.33 -19.92 -8.70
N THR A 119 13.53 -19.98 -9.27
CA THR A 119 14.49 -21.04 -8.91
C THR A 119 14.92 -20.90 -7.45
N GLU A 120 15.39 -21.99 -6.85
CA GLU A 120 15.92 -22.00 -5.48
C GLU A 120 16.95 -20.88 -5.24
N ARG A 121 17.94 -20.76 -6.14
CA ARG A 121 18.97 -19.70 -6.07
C ARG A 121 18.38 -18.28 -6.13
N GLN A 122 17.33 -18.07 -6.93
CA GLN A 122 16.67 -16.77 -7.01
C GLN A 122 15.88 -16.46 -5.74
N ALA A 123 15.18 -17.45 -5.17
CA ALA A 123 14.46 -17.29 -3.92
C ALA A 123 15.42 -17.02 -2.75
N GLU A 124 16.54 -17.72 -2.68
CA GLU A 124 17.62 -17.49 -1.71
C GLU A 124 18.20 -16.08 -1.84
N ALA A 125 18.43 -15.59 -3.07
CA ALA A 125 18.96 -14.25 -3.30
C ALA A 125 18.02 -13.13 -2.79
N LEU A 126 16.73 -13.42 -2.60
CA LEU A 126 15.80 -12.47 -1.97
C LEU A 126 16.01 -12.34 -0.48
N GLN A 127 16.69 -13.29 0.15
CA GLN A 127 16.91 -13.35 1.60
C GLN A 127 15.62 -13.07 2.39
N PRO A 128 14.54 -13.87 2.20
CA PRO A 128 13.26 -13.58 2.82
C PRO A 128 13.38 -13.54 4.35
N SER A 129 12.75 -12.55 4.98
CA SER A 129 12.73 -12.45 6.44
C SER A 129 11.83 -13.55 7.03
N GLU A 130 12.27 -14.09 8.16
CA GLU A 130 11.47 -15.01 9.00
C GLU A 130 10.32 -14.32 9.74
N GLU A 131 10.27 -12.98 9.69
CA GLU A 131 9.21 -12.20 10.31
C GLU A 131 7.84 -12.61 9.75
N VAL A 132 6.94 -13.02 10.65
CA VAL A 132 5.57 -13.36 10.26
C VAL A 132 4.77 -12.08 10.04
N PHE A 133 4.30 -11.90 8.80
CA PHE A 133 3.40 -10.80 8.45
C PHE A 133 1.97 -11.32 8.21
N VAL A 134 1.07 -11.00 9.14
CA VAL A 134 -0.33 -11.38 9.07
C VAL A 134 -1.13 -10.35 8.28
N TRP A 135 -1.82 -10.82 7.23
CA TRP A 135 -2.65 -9.97 6.39
C TRP A 135 -3.96 -9.60 7.07
N LYS A 136 -4.24 -8.30 7.14
CA LYS A 136 -5.49 -7.75 7.68
C LYS A 136 -6.43 -7.37 6.55
N LYS A 137 -7.71 -7.74 6.70
CA LYS A 137 -8.81 -7.14 5.92
C LYS A 137 -9.18 -5.82 6.60
N ILE A 138 -9.08 -4.73 5.87
CA ILE A 138 -9.51 -3.41 6.33
C ILE A 138 -10.84 -3.12 5.65
N ALA A 139 -11.88 -2.97 6.45
CA ALA A 139 -13.12 -2.35 6.04
C ALA A 139 -13.02 -0.89 6.48
N VAL A 140 -13.15 0.04 5.54
CA VAL A 140 -13.35 1.45 5.85
C VAL A 140 -14.85 1.68 5.75
N ALA A 141 -15.44 2.38 6.71
CA ALA A 141 -16.84 2.80 6.63
C ALA A 141 -17.01 3.64 5.36
N ALA A 142 -18.05 3.33 4.59
CA ALA A 142 -18.35 3.97 3.31
C ALA A 142 -19.01 5.33 3.50
#